data_AF-A0AA88H0G1-F1
#
_entry.id   AF-A0AA88H0G1-F1
#
_cell.length_a   1.000
_cell.length_b   1.000
_cell.length_c   1.000
_cell.angle_alpha   90.00
_cell.angle_beta   90.00
_cell.angle_gamma   90.00
#
_symmetry.space_group_name_H-M   'P 1'
#
loop_
_entity.id
_entity.type
_entity.pdbx_description
1 polymer ?
#
loop_
_entity_poly.entity_id
_entity_poly.type
_entity_poly.pdbx_seq_one_letter_code
_entity_poly.pdbx_strand_id
1 'polypeptide(L)'
;KKEERTKKRQGKFHNRIGRFLMEDLLVEVLLDDGHYYEAILTDVTDTEIVVTFENMLTVMEGRKNLETKNYPFAKARLPPLKDTTGAAPSYAEGQEIEVDCTLFGYYRATIKEILIDGEFFSVQHFNPKYPIVTCYEIVPVDRIRVPNPNPPLTKDDFVKFHFNVPMNLRDIAKKYRIHKDFQVLIGAGICRFEPGSGVLVCISRADWSKKAAYELIECHFNTLREKAEGFKKLEEKAIQLRSKLIEEALYKRRIEGTGEEYIHVSTSEQSTSGLGEQEISSQLKRTEAEPMLVESEH
;
A
#
# COMPACT_ATOMS: atom_id res chain seq x y z
N LYS A 1 -2.87 -9.20 -35.29
CA LYS A 1 -3.14 -7.74 -35.46
C LYS A 1 -4.40 -7.23 -34.74
N LYS A 2 -5.61 -7.81 -34.91
CA LYS A 2 -6.85 -7.32 -34.24
C LYS A 2 -6.84 -7.58 -32.72
N GLU A 3 -6.36 -8.76 -32.32
CA GLU A 3 -6.23 -9.21 -30.92
C GLU A 3 -5.15 -8.46 -30.13
N GLU A 4 -4.10 -8.04 -30.83
CA GLU A 4 -2.99 -7.26 -30.28
C GLU A 4 -3.39 -5.79 -30.03
N ARG A 5 -4.32 -5.26 -30.86
CA ARG A 5 -4.92 -3.93 -30.66
C ARG A 5 -5.90 -3.92 -29.49
N THR A 6 -6.65 -4.99 -29.24
CA THR A 6 -7.50 -5.14 -28.05
C THR A 6 -6.66 -5.29 -26.78
N LYS A 7 -5.58 -6.10 -26.79
CA LYS A 7 -4.65 -6.20 -25.66
C LYS A 7 -3.95 -4.87 -25.34
N LYS A 8 -3.50 -4.11 -26.36
CA LYS A 8 -2.94 -2.75 -26.17
C LYS A 8 -3.97 -1.75 -25.63
N ARG A 9 -5.23 -1.83 -26.06
CA ARG A 9 -6.32 -0.97 -25.54
C ARG A 9 -6.69 -1.32 -24.10
N GLN A 10 -6.81 -2.61 -23.78
CA GLN A 10 -7.06 -3.08 -22.40
C GLN A 10 -5.90 -2.72 -21.47
N GLY A 11 -4.65 -2.84 -21.92
CA GLY A 11 -3.46 -2.43 -21.16
C GLY A 11 -3.37 -0.91 -20.93
N LYS A 12 -3.72 -0.08 -21.93
CA LYS A 12 -3.81 1.38 -21.75
C LYS A 12 -4.95 1.79 -20.84
N PHE A 13 -6.09 1.09 -20.90
CA PHE A 13 -7.24 1.33 -20.01
C PHE A 13 -6.92 0.95 -18.57
N HIS A 14 -6.30 -0.23 -18.35
CA HIS A 14 -5.83 -0.67 -17.02
C HIS A 14 -4.75 0.25 -16.45
N ASN A 15 -3.79 0.73 -17.25
CA ASN A 15 -2.77 1.67 -16.76
C ASN A 15 -3.34 3.05 -16.44
N ARG A 16 -4.31 3.53 -17.23
CA ARG A 16 -4.98 4.80 -16.97
C ARG A 16 -5.80 4.69 -15.69
N ILE A 17 -6.57 3.62 -15.49
CA ILE A 17 -7.36 3.40 -14.27
C ILE A 17 -6.47 3.11 -13.06
N GLY A 18 -5.37 2.37 -13.22
CA GLY A 18 -4.39 2.13 -12.16
C GLY A 18 -3.77 3.41 -11.61
N ARG A 19 -3.64 4.45 -12.46
CA ARG A 19 -3.22 5.79 -12.05
C ARG A 19 -4.34 6.56 -11.34
N PHE A 20 -5.57 6.53 -11.87
CA PHE A 20 -6.76 7.11 -11.22
C PHE A 20 -6.99 6.54 -9.81
N LEU A 21 -6.86 5.23 -9.63
CA LEU A 21 -7.15 4.56 -8.35
C LEU A 21 -6.17 4.90 -7.22
N MET A 22 -4.94 5.31 -7.53
CA MET A 22 -3.98 5.78 -6.51
C MET A 22 -4.11 7.28 -6.29
N GLU A 23 -4.38 8.06 -7.34
CA GLU A 23 -4.64 9.50 -7.23
C GLU A 23 -5.91 9.82 -6.42
N ASP A 24 -6.92 8.94 -6.46
CA ASP A 24 -8.15 9.08 -5.67
C ASP A 24 -7.96 8.93 -4.16
N LEU A 25 -6.85 8.33 -3.71
CA LEU A 25 -6.56 8.09 -2.29
C LEU A 25 -5.51 9.05 -1.73
N LEU A 26 -4.85 9.84 -2.57
CA LEU A 26 -3.87 10.81 -2.11
C LEU A 26 -4.59 12.01 -1.47
N VAL A 27 -4.11 12.40 -0.30
CA VAL A 27 -4.60 13.54 0.47
C VAL A 27 -3.41 14.32 1.03
N GLU A 28 -3.61 15.61 1.25
CA GLU A 28 -2.67 16.47 1.98
C GLU A 28 -3.22 16.73 3.38
N VAL A 29 -2.44 16.41 4.42
CA VAL A 29 -2.84 16.56 5.82
C VAL A 29 -2.03 17.67 6.49
N LEU A 30 -2.73 18.63 7.08
CA LEU A 30 -2.19 19.70 7.90
C LEU A 30 -1.77 19.16 9.26
N LEU A 31 -0.46 19.21 9.55
CA LEU A 31 0.09 18.85 10.85
C LEU A 31 0.27 20.08 11.75
N ASP A 32 0.63 19.82 13.01
CA ASP A 32 0.72 20.86 14.04
C ASP A 32 1.91 21.82 13.84
N ASP A 33 2.84 21.47 12.95
CA ASP A 33 3.90 22.35 12.46
C ASP A 33 3.42 23.35 11.39
N GLY A 34 2.14 23.29 11.00
CA GLY A 34 1.50 24.17 10.02
C GLY A 34 1.79 23.82 8.57
N HIS A 35 2.39 22.65 8.29
CA HIS A 35 2.68 22.19 6.94
C HIS A 35 1.69 21.12 6.48
N TYR A 36 1.47 21.05 5.17
CA TYR A 36 0.67 20.01 4.53
C TYR A 36 1.55 18.87 4.03
N TYR A 37 1.30 17.66 4.54
CA TYR A 37 2.05 16.47 4.17
C TYR A 37 1.23 15.56 3.28
N GLU A 38 1.84 15.03 2.22
CA GLU A 38 1.20 14.01 1.39
C GLU A 38 1.04 12.70 2.16
N ALA A 39 -0.17 12.16 2.11
CA ALA A 39 -0.53 10.90 2.74
C ALA A 39 -1.48 10.10 1.85
N ILE A 40 -1.49 8.79 2.05
CA ILE A 40 -2.42 7.88 1.40
C ILE A 40 -3.56 7.56 2.38
N LEU A 41 -4.79 7.78 1.94
CA LEU A 41 -5.99 7.34 2.63
C LEU A 41 -6.05 5.81 2.66
N THR A 42 -6.27 5.27 3.86
CA THR A 42 -6.36 3.83 4.12
C THR A 42 -7.71 3.41 4.70
N ASP A 43 -8.42 4.34 5.35
CA ASP A 43 -9.78 4.16 5.82
C ASP A 43 -10.48 5.51 6.08
N VAL A 44 -11.79 5.47 6.28
CA VAL A 44 -12.65 6.61 6.64
C VAL A 44 -13.60 6.19 7.76
N THR A 45 -13.72 7.02 8.79
CA THR A 45 -14.69 6.88 9.88
C THR A 45 -15.81 7.91 9.72
N ASP A 46 -16.73 7.98 10.67
CA ASP A 46 -17.81 8.98 10.63
C ASP A 46 -17.32 10.42 10.82
N THR A 47 -16.13 10.62 11.41
CA THR A 47 -15.61 11.94 11.82
C THR A 47 -14.18 12.21 11.35
N GLU A 48 -13.44 11.18 10.95
CA GLU A 48 -12.01 11.25 10.67
C GLU A 48 -11.63 10.46 9.43
N ILE A 49 -10.53 10.87 8.80
CA ILE A 49 -9.81 10.07 7.82
C ILE A 49 -8.68 9.31 8.50
N VAL A 50 -8.34 8.17 7.95
CA VAL A 50 -7.27 7.30 8.44
C VAL A 50 -6.23 7.20 7.34
N VAL A 51 -5.02 7.68 7.59
CA VAL A 51 -3.99 7.86 6.56
C VAL A 51 -2.65 7.25 6.94
N THR A 52 -1.83 6.98 5.94
CA THR A 52 -0.42 6.60 6.08
C THR A 52 0.44 7.55 5.27
N PHE A 53 1.53 8.06 5.86
CA PHE A 53 2.47 8.95 5.18
C PHE A 53 3.53 8.13 4.42
N GLU A 54 3.81 8.47 3.16
CA GLU A 54 4.80 7.76 2.34
C GLU A 54 6.25 8.26 2.55
N ASN A 55 6.49 9.30 3.36
CA ASN A 55 7.81 9.92 3.44
C ASN A 55 8.81 9.22 4.37
N MET A 56 10.05 9.11 3.84
CA MET A 56 11.26 8.49 4.41
C MET A 56 11.67 8.95 5.82
N LEU A 57 11.11 10.03 6.37
CA LEU A 57 11.40 10.47 7.75
C LEU A 57 10.93 9.45 8.81
N THR A 58 9.87 8.69 8.52
CA THR A 58 9.46 7.54 9.35
C THR A 58 10.56 6.46 9.40
N VAL A 59 11.36 6.34 8.34
CA VAL A 59 12.49 5.41 8.24
C VAL A 59 13.72 5.94 8.99
N MET A 60 13.98 7.25 8.96
CA MET A 60 15.16 7.87 9.59
C MET A 60 15.12 7.86 11.13
N GLU A 61 13.94 7.87 11.76
CA GLU A 61 13.80 7.69 13.21
C GLU A 61 13.84 6.23 13.68
N GLY A 62 14.14 5.26 12.80
CA GLY A 62 14.11 3.83 13.15
C GLY A 62 12.72 3.31 13.51
N ARG A 63 11.66 4.11 13.32
CA ARG A 63 10.26 3.70 13.48
C ARG A 63 9.82 2.94 12.24
N LYS A 64 10.16 1.65 12.21
CA LYS A 64 9.77 0.67 11.19
C LYS A 64 8.25 0.42 11.07
N ASN A 65 7.42 1.22 11.73
CA ASN A 65 5.98 1.12 11.63
C ASN A 65 5.50 2.31 10.81
N LEU A 66 4.99 2.02 9.61
CA LEU A 66 4.14 2.91 8.84
C LEU A 66 2.87 3.16 9.67
N GLU A 67 2.98 4.03 10.66
CA GLU A 67 1.93 4.25 11.65
C GLU A 67 0.75 4.89 10.94
N THR A 68 -0.35 4.16 10.89
CA THR A 68 -1.61 4.68 10.39
C THR A 68 -2.15 5.65 11.45
N LYS A 69 -2.44 6.89 11.05
CA LYS A 69 -2.91 7.94 11.96
C LYS A 69 -4.27 8.47 11.51
N ASN A 70 -5.07 8.87 12.49
CA ASN A 70 -6.37 9.45 12.25
C ASN A 70 -6.28 10.98 12.33
N TYR A 71 -6.97 11.65 11.42
CA TYR A 71 -7.10 13.11 11.43
C TYR A 71 -8.54 13.52 11.13
N PRO A 72 -9.04 14.60 11.75
CA PRO A 72 -10.32 15.19 11.38
C PRO A 72 -10.33 15.59 9.91
N PHE A 73 -11.49 15.49 9.24
CA PHE A 73 -11.64 15.91 7.85
C PHE A 73 -11.16 17.35 7.60
N ALA A 74 -11.41 18.26 8.55
CA ALA A 74 -11.00 19.66 8.47
C ALA A 74 -9.47 19.88 8.42
N LYS A 75 -8.67 18.89 8.85
CA LYS A 75 -7.20 18.93 8.78
C LYS A 75 -6.66 18.34 7.47
N ALA A 76 -7.50 17.90 6.55
CA ALA A 76 -7.04 17.28 5.32
C ALA A 76 -7.74 17.87 4.10
N ARG A 77 -7.07 17.84 2.95
CA ARG A 77 -7.59 18.32 1.67
C ARG A 77 -7.09 17.43 0.54
N LEU A 78 -7.70 17.57 -0.63
CA LEU A 78 -7.22 16.89 -1.83
C LEU A 78 -5.96 17.59 -2.36
N PRO A 79 -4.99 16.85 -2.93
CA PRO A 79 -3.86 17.47 -3.62
C PRO A 79 -4.35 18.28 -4.83
N PRO A 80 -3.63 19.33 -5.25
CA PRO A 80 -3.99 20.08 -6.43
C PRO A 80 -3.96 19.16 -7.66
N LEU A 81 -4.89 19.39 -8.60
CA LEU A 81 -4.85 18.68 -9.88
C LEU A 81 -3.53 19.02 -10.58
N LYS A 82 -2.77 18.00 -11.00
CA LYS A 82 -1.54 18.21 -11.76
C LYS A 82 -1.89 18.99 -13.02
N ASP A 83 -1.28 20.16 -13.17
CA ASP A 83 -1.60 21.06 -14.27
C ASP A 83 -1.25 20.38 -15.60
N THR A 84 -2.28 19.99 -16.34
CA THR A 84 -2.16 19.25 -17.61
C THR A 84 -2.10 20.20 -18.80
N THR A 85 -2.18 21.52 -18.56
CA THR A 85 -2.23 22.54 -19.60
C THR A 85 -0.86 22.92 -20.14
N GLY A 86 0.23 22.55 -19.47
CA GLY A 86 1.61 22.80 -19.94
C GLY A 86 2.00 24.28 -19.97
N ALA A 87 1.13 25.18 -19.52
CA ALA A 87 1.46 26.57 -19.27
C ALA A 87 2.14 26.66 -17.90
N ALA A 88 3.37 27.18 -17.88
CA ALA A 88 4.02 27.50 -16.61
C ALA A 88 3.17 28.56 -15.89
N PRO A 89 2.84 28.38 -14.60
CA PRO A 89 2.21 29.45 -13.83
C PRO A 89 3.09 30.70 -13.87
N SER A 90 2.51 31.85 -14.22
CA SER A 90 3.22 33.13 -14.10
C SER A 90 3.15 33.58 -12.65
N TYR A 91 4.31 33.83 -12.04
CA TYR A 91 4.41 34.31 -10.67
C TYR A 91 4.68 35.81 -10.62
N ALA A 92 4.14 36.49 -9.61
CA ALA A 92 4.33 37.92 -9.37
C ALA A 92 4.86 38.19 -7.95
N GLU A 93 5.56 39.31 -7.77
CA GLU A 93 5.95 39.79 -6.44
C GLU A 93 4.72 40.10 -5.59
N GLY A 94 4.79 39.74 -4.32
CA GLY A 94 3.67 39.84 -3.37
C GLY A 94 2.63 38.72 -3.50
N GLN A 95 2.76 37.81 -4.47
CA GLN A 95 1.85 36.67 -4.61
C GLN A 95 2.05 35.63 -3.50
N GLU A 96 0.95 35.10 -2.97
CA GLU A 96 0.97 33.93 -2.08
C GLU A 96 1.16 32.64 -2.89
N ILE A 97 2.03 31.78 -2.37
CA ILE A 97 2.39 30.48 -2.96
C ILE A 97 2.49 29.41 -1.88
N GLU A 98 2.53 28.15 -2.30
CA GLU A 98 2.96 27.04 -1.47
C GLU A 98 4.35 26.57 -1.91
N VAL A 99 5.25 26.38 -0.95
CA VAL A 99 6.62 25.94 -1.17
C VAL A 99 6.75 24.51 -0.68
N ASP A 100 7.29 23.65 -1.54
CA ASP A 100 7.68 22.28 -1.22
C ASP A 100 8.96 22.29 -0.38
N CYS A 101 8.81 21.95 0.89
CA CYS A 101 9.92 21.53 1.70
C CYS A 101 10.02 20.01 1.56
N THR A 102 10.95 19.51 0.73
CA THR A 102 11.06 18.10 0.28
C THR A 102 10.96 17.05 1.40
N LEU A 103 11.25 17.44 2.65
CA LEU A 103 11.14 16.59 3.84
C LEU A 103 10.00 16.97 4.81
N PHE A 104 9.48 18.19 4.72
CA PHE A 104 8.50 18.76 5.65
C PHE A 104 7.17 19.17 4.98
N GLY A 105 6.93 18.72 3.75
CA GLY A 105 5.69 19.01 3.03
C GLY A 105 5.57 20.46 2.57
N TYR A 106 4.35 20.88 2.28
CA TYR A 106 4.06 22.20 1.72
C TYR A 106 3.76 23.24 2.79
N TYR A 107 4.40 24.39 2.72
CA TYR A 107 4.11 25.56 3.56
C TYR A 107 3.71 26.79 2.75
N ARG A 108 2.95 27.69 3.35
CA ARG A 108 2.56 28.95 2.70
C ARG A 108 3.66 30.01 2.82
N ALA A 109 3.94 30.68 1.72
CA ALA A 109 4.88 31.78 1.65
C ALA A 109 4.39 32.88 0.72
N THR A 110 5.03 34.05 0.79
CA THR A 110 4.80 35.17 -0.12
C THR A 110 6.07 35.48 -0.90
N ILE A 111 5.96 35.62 -2.22
CA ILE A 111 7.09 36.02 -3.07
C ILE A 111 7.47 37.46 -2.71
N LYS A 112 8.75 37.69 -2.40
CA LYS A 112 9.29 39.02 -2.15
C LYS A 112 10.01 39.59 -3.35
N GLU A 113 10.77 38.76 -4.05
CA GLU A 113 11.56 39.18 -5.20
C GLU A 113 11.67 38.00 -6.16
N ILE A 114 11.53 38.29 -7.46
CA ILE A 114 11.76 37.32 -8.53
C ILE A 114 13.21 37.48 -8.99
N LEU A 115 13.96 36.38 -8.92
CA LEU A 115 15.38 36.36 -9.21
C LEU A 115 15.64 35.57 -10.49
N ILE A 116 16.71 35.93 -11.21
CA ILE A 116 17.23 35.18 -12.37
C ILE A 116 16.08 34.85 -13.35
N ASP A 117 15.39 35.89 -13.83
CA ASP A 117 14.29 35.78 -14.81
C ASP A 117 13.19 34.76 -14.46
N GLY A 118 12.96 34.48 -13.17
CA GLY A 118 11.94 33.55 -12.70
C GLY A 118 12.40 32.11 -12.47
N GLU A 119 13.71 31.85 -12.51
CA GLU A 119 14.26 30.56 -12.10
C GLU A 119 14.29 30.40 -10.58
N PHE A 120 14.45 31.50 -9.84
CA PHE A 120 14.52 31.52 -8.38
C PHE A 120 13.63 32.60 -7.78
N PHE A 121 13.16 32.36 -6.56
CA PHE A 121 12.26 33.24 -5.84
C PHE A 121 12.78 33.45 -4.42
N SER A 122 12.91 34.70 -4.00
CA SER A 122 13.06 35.04 -2.58
C SER A 122 11.67 35.01 -1.96
N VAL A 123 11.44 34.12 -1.01
CA VAL A 123 10.14 33.91 -0.38
C VAL A 123 10.19 34.26 1.10
N GLN A 124 9.13 34.88 1.59
CA GLN A 124 8.91 35.14 3.01
C GLN A 124 7.89 34.17 3.56
N HIS A 125 8.19 33.53 4.68
CA HIS A 125 7.22 32.71 5.39
C HIS A 125 7.28 32.95 6.90
N PHE A 126 6.21 32.57 7.58
CA PHE A 126 6.14 32.61 9.04
C PHE A 126 6.45 31.22 9.61
N ASN A 127 7.12 31.18 10.76
CA ASN A 127 7.26 29.95 11.52
C ASN A 127 6.03 29.78 12.43
N PRO A 128 5.19 28.75 12.24
CA PRO A 128 3.98 28.57 13.05
C PRO A 128 4.27 28.40 14.55
N LYS A 129 5.46 27.87 14.88
CA LYS A 129 5.93 27.72 16.26
C LYS A 129 6.51 29.01 16.83
N TYR A 130 7.05 29.89 15.99
CA TYR A 130 7.67 31.15 16.38
C TYR A 130 7.16 32.32 15.51
N PRO A 131 5.92 32.79 15.74
CA PRO A 131 5.23 33.74 14.84
C PRO A 131 5.89 35.13 14.77
N ILE A 132 6.80 35.44 15.69
CA ILE A 132 7.56 36.70 15.71
C ILE A 132 8.76 36.63 14.74
N VAL A 133 9.15 35.43 14.31
CA VAL A 133 10.28 35.21 13.40
C VAL A 133 9.77 35.11 11.97
N THR A 134 10.09 36.13 11.20
CA THR A 134 9.95 36.14 9.76
C THR A 134 11.16 35.45 9.14
N CYS A 135 10.93 34.40 8.37
CA CYS A 135 11.98 33.66 7.68
C CYS A 135 11.99 34.04 6.19
N TYR A 136 13.20 34.05 5.61
CA TYR A 136 13.41 34.25 4.18
C TYR A 136 14.20 33.06 3.63
N GLU A 137 13.75 32.52 2.50
CA GLU A 137 14.40 31.41 1.79
C GLU A 137 14.49 31.78 0.31
N ILE A 138 15.57 31.39 -0.37
CA ILE A 138 15.65 31.42 -1.84
C ILE A 138 15.31 30.02 -2.33
N VAL A 139 14.25 29.92 -3.13
CA VAL A 139 13.75 28.63 -3.65
C VAL A 139 13.71 28.63 -5.17
N PRO A 140 14.07 27.51 -5.82
CA PRO A 140 13.90 27.34 -7.25
C PRO A 140 12.42 27.19 -7.65
N VAL A 141 12.12 27.48 -8.93
CA VAL A 141 10.75 27.44 -9.49
C VAL A 141 10.06 26.08 -9.38
N ASP A 142 10.81 24.98 -9.37
CA ASP A 142 10.29 23.61 -9.29
C ASP A 142 9.79 23.23 -7.88
N ARG A 143 10.18 24.01 -6.86
CA ARG A 143 9.71 23.86 -5.47
C ARG A 143 8.51 24.71 -5.13
N ILE A 144 8.00 25.54 -6.04
CA ILE A 144 6.85 26.41 -5.78
C ILE A 144 5.64 26.00 -6.60
N ARG A 145 4.46 26.18 -6.00
CA ARG A 145 3.18 26.01 -6.67
C ARG A 145 2.20 27.09 -6.24
N VAL A 146 1.18 27.32 -7.06
CA VAL A 146 0.02 28.12 -6.66
C VAL A 146 -0.64 27.48 -5.42
N PRO A 147 -1.19 28.28 -4.48
CA PRO A 147 -1.85 27.74 -3.31
C PRO A 147 -2.94 26.75 -3.71
N ASN A 148 -2.95 25.58 -3.07
CA ASN A 148 -3.91 24.53 -3.39
C ASN A 148 -5.35 25.04 -3.16
N PRO A 149 -6.20 25.08 -4.21
CA PRO A 149 -7.54 25.66 -4.14
C PRO A 149 -8.57 24.74 -3.50
N ASN A 150 -8.22 23.48 -3.23
CA ASN A 150 -9.16 22.51 -2.68
C ASN A 150 -9.54 22.87 -1.23
N PRO A 151 -10.84 22.87 -0.89
CA PRO A 151 -11.28 23.08 0.48
C PRO A 151 -10.85 21.90 1.37
N PRO A 152 -10.94 22.07 2.71
CA PRO A 152 -10.86 20.94 3.62
C PRO A 152 -11.88 19.86 3.26
N LEU A 153 -11.52 18.61 3.50
CA LEU A 153 -12.38 17.46 3.28
C LEU A 153 -13.60 17.53 4.19
N THR A 154 -14.61 16.78 3.79
CA THR A 154 -15.86 16.56 4.47
C THR A 154 -16.18 15.07 4.44
N LYS A 155 -17.17 14.64 5.24
CA LYS A 155 -17.64 13.26 5.22
C LYS A 155 -18.17 12.84 3.84
N ASP A 156 -18.75 13.78 3.11
CA ASP A 156 -19.40 13.53 1.83
C ASP A 156 -18.39 13.35 0.68
N ASP A 157 -17.12 13.69 0.88
CA ASP A 157 -16.07 13.44 -0.12
C ASP A 157 -15.75 11.95 -0.31
N PHE A 158 -16.18 11.09 0.62
CA PHE A 158 -15.96 9.65 0.56
C PHE A 158 -17.24 8.85 0.84
N VAL A 159 -17.54 7.92 -0.06
CA VAL A 159 -18.60 6.93 0.13
C VAL A 159 -17.97 5.62 0.59
N LYS A 160 -18.19 5.27 1.87
CA LYS A 160 -17.80 3.98 2.46
C LYS A 160 -19.01 3.04 2.51
N PHE A 161 -18.85 1.82 2.00
CA PHE A 161 -19.89 0.79 2.00
C PHE A 161 -19.26 -0.60 2.11
N HIS A 162 -20.07 -1.61 2.42
CA HIS A 162 -19.58 -2.96 2.67
C HIS A 162 -20.56 -4.04 2.23
N PHE A 163 -20.02 -5.22 1.96
CA PHE A 163 -20.78 -6.43 1.62
C PHE A 163 -20.37 -7.59 2.52
N ASN A 164 -21.35 -8.35 3.01
CA ASN A 164 -21.07 -9.57 3.74
C ASN A 164 -20.47 -10.62 2.79
N VAL A 165 -19.27 -11.11 3.12
CA VAL A 165 -18.62 -12.16 2.32
C VAL A 165 -19.11 -13.53 2.81
N PRO A 166 -19.66 -14.36 1.91
CA PRO A 166 -20.06 -15.72 2.24
C PRO A 166 -18.93 -16.50 2.91
N MET A 167 -19.24 -17.29 3.95
CA MET A 167 -18.22 -17.96 4.77
C MET A 167 -17.25 -18.81 3.94
N ASN A 168 -17.76 -19.54 2.94
CA ASN A 168 -16.98 -20.38 2.04
C ASN A 168 -16.02 -19.61 1.11
N LEU A 169 -16.18 -18.28 0.99
CA LEU A 169 -15.32 -17.41 0.18
C LEU A 169 -14.33 -16.61 1.03
N ARG A 170 -14.43 -16.65 2.36
CA ARG A 170 -13.60 -15.80 3.25
C ARG A 170 -12.11 -16.11 3.16
N ASP A 171 -11.73 -17.36 2.92
CA ASP A 171 -10.31 -17.72 2.83
C ASP A 171 -9.66 -17.21 1.53
N ILE A 172 -10.39 -17.27 0.41
CA ILE A 172 -9.88 -16.68 -0.82
C ILE A 172 -9.90 -15.15 -0.78
N ALA A 173 -10.87 -14.53 -0.10
CA ALA A 173 -10.98 -13.09 0.03
C ALA A 173 -9.76 -12.46 0.76
N LYS A 174 -9.04 -13.23 1.59
CA LYS A 174 -7.80 -12.77 2.25
C LYS A 174 -6.61 -12.63 1.28
N LYS A 175 -6.67 -13.21 0.08
CA LYS A 175 -5.52 -13.23 -0.84
C LYS A 175 -5.18 -11.85 -1.37
N TYR A 176 -3.87 -11.55 -1.44
CA TYR A 176 -3.36 -10.29 -1.94
C TYR A 176 -3.89 -9.96 -3.35
N ARG A 177 -4.39 -8.73 -3.52
CA ARG A 177 -4.94 -8.17 -4.78
C ARG A 177 -6.10 -8.95 -5.41
N ILE A 178 -6.72 -9.90 -4.70
CA ILE A 178 -7.81 -10.72 -5.27
C ILE A 178 -9.03 -9.90 -5.69
N HIS A 179 -9.23 -8.73 -5.08
CA HIS A 179 -10.35 -7.82 -5.34
C HIS A 179 -10.00 -6.68 -6.32
N LYS A 180 -8.80 -6.65 -6.90
CA LYS A 180 -8.35 -5.49 -7.69
C LYS A 180 -9.19 -5.25 -8.95
N ASP A 181 -9.63 -6.31 -9.62
CA ASP A 181 -10.47 -6.20 -10.81
C ASP A 181 -11.85 -5.62 -10.46
N PHE A 182 -12.45 -6.09 -9.37
CA PHE A 182 -13.71 -5.57 -8.86
C PHE A 182 -13.58 -4.11 -8.43
N GLN A 183 -12.52 -3.78 -7.70
CA GLN A 183 -12.18 -2.41 -7.29
C GLN A 183 -12.14 -1.44 -8.49
N VAL A 184 -11.47 -1.85 -9.58
CA VAL A 184 -11.38 -1.08 -10.83
C VAL A 184 -12.76 -0.89 -11.45
N LEU A 185 -13.56 -1.96 -11.55
CA LEU A 185 -14.88 -1.91 -12.19
C LEU A 185 -15.86 -0.98 -11.48
N ILE A 186 -15.81 -0.91 -10.15
CA ILE A 186 -16.70 -0.06 -9.35
C ILE A 186 -16.14 1.34 -9.13
N GLY A 187 -14.95 1.66 -9.64
CA GLY A 187 -14.30 2.95 -9.41
C GLY A 187 -14.04 3.25 -7.92
N ALA A 188 -13.66 2.24 -7.13
CA ALA A 188 -13.35 2.42 -5.71
C ALA A 188 -11.84 2.56 -5.50
N GLY A 189 -11.42 3.54 -4.71
CA GLY A 189 -10.01 3.67 -4.32
C GLY A 189 -9.55 2.48 -3.45
N ILE A 190 -10.41 2.01 -2.54
CA ILE A 190 -10.12 0.87 -1.66
C ILE A 190 -11.17 -0.23 -1.86
N CYS A 191 -10.70 -1.48 -1.93
CA CYS A 191 -11.54 -2.67 -1.82
C CYS A 191 -10.79 -3.76 -1.05
N ARG A 192 -11.13 -3.94 0.23
CA ARG A 192 -10.38 -4.77 1.19
C ARG A 192 -11.32 -5.71 1.93
N PHE A 193 -10.93 -6.97 2.08
CA PHE A 193 -11.62 -7.89 2.97
C PHE A 193 -11.15 -7.71 4.42
N GLU A 194 -12.08 -7.60 5.34
CA GLU A 194 -11.82 -7.52 6.79
C GLU A 194 -12.17 -8.86 7.45
N PRO A 195 -11.17 -9.66 7.87
CA PRO A 195 -11.42 -11.01 8.40
C PRO A 195 -12.23 -11.04 9.70
N GLY A 196 -12.06 -10.04 10.58
CA GLY A 196 -12.72 -9.99 11.88
C GLY A 196 -14.24 -9.81 11.77
N SER A 197 -14.68 -8.96 10.85
CA SER A 197 -16.09 -8.68 10.57
C SER A 197 -16.66 -9.56 9.44
N GLY A 198 -15.79 -10.15 8.60
CA GLY A 198 -16.21 -10.97 7.47
C GLY A 198 -16.83 -10.17 6.33
N VAL A 199 -16.51 -8.87 6.22
CA VAL A 199 -17.05 -7.98 5.19
C VAL A 199 -15.98 -7.54 4.19
N LEU A 200 -16.42 -7.27 2.96
CA LEU A 200 -15.65 -6.59 1.94
C LEU A 200 -15.96 -5.10 2.05
N VAL A 201 -14.98 -4.30 2.52
CA VAL A 201 -15.10 -2.86 2.65
C VAL A 201 -14.63 -2.19 1.36
N CYS A 202 -15.45 -1.27 0.86
CA CYS A 202 -15.16 -0.45 -0.31
C CYS A 202 -15.24 1.04 0.06
N ILE A 203 -14.27 1.83 -0.40
CA ILE A 203 -14.23 3.28 -0.22
C ILE A 203 -13.96 3.92 -1.58
N SER A 204 -14.80 4.89 -1.96
CA SER A 204 -14.70 5.62 -3.22
C SER A 204 -15.01 7.10 -3.01
N ARG A 205 -14.48 7.94 -3.90
CA ARG A 205 -14.87 9.35 -4.05
C ARG A 205 -15.93 9.57 -5.13
N ALA A 206 -16.35 8.51 -5.80
CA ALA A 206 -17.32 8.57 -6.89
C ALA A 206 -18.71 8.16 -6.40
N ASP A 207 -19.69 9.04 -6.55
CA ASP A 207 -21.08 8.81 -6.10
C ASP A 207 -21.73 7.56 -6.73
N TRP A 208 -21.35 7.24 -7.97
CA TRP A 208 -21.88 6.08 -8.70
C TRP A 208 -21.28 4.75 -8.22
N SER A 209 -20.16 4.78 -7.49
CA SER A 209 -19.39 3.59 -7.11
C SER A 209 -20.23 2.60 -6.29
N LYS A 210 -20.99 3.12 -5.33
CA LYS A 210 -21.88 2.31 -4.48
C LYS A 210 -22.88 1.54 -5.34
N LYS A 211 -23.57 2.22 -6.27
CA LYS A 211 -24.55 1.59 -7.15
C LYS A 211 -23.93 0.50 -8.03
N ALA A 212 -22.81 0.80 -8.68
CA ALA A 212 -22.10 -0.18 -9.51
C ALA A 212 -21.65 -1.41 -8.70
N ALA A 213 -21.23 -1.21 -7.44
CA ALA A 213 -20.83 -2.30 -6.58
C ALA A 213 -22.01 -3.23 -6.24
N TYR A 214 -23.20 -2.70 -5.93
CA TYR A 214 -24.39 -3.53 -5.71
C TYR A 214 -24.80 -4.33 -6.96
N GLU A 215 -24.62 -3.78 -8.16
CA GLU A 215 -24.94 -4.48 -9.41
C GLU A 215 -23.92 -5.59 -9.75
N LEU A 216 -22.66 -5.43 -9.36
CA LEU A 216 -21.56 -6.32 -9.76
C LEU A 216 -21.09 -7.30 -8.67
N ILE A 217 -21.53 -7.16 -7.42
CA ILE A 217 -21.01 -7.95 -6.29
C ILE A 217 -21.21 -9.46 -6.48
N GLU A 218 -22.36 -9.89 -6.99
CA GLU A 218 -22.64 -11.31 -7.23
C GLU A 218 -21.71 -11.89 -8.33
N CYS A 219 -21.44 -11.11 -9.38
CA CYS A 219 -20.48 -11.49 -10.40
C CYS A 219 -19.08 -11.67 -9.78
N HIS A 220 -18.67 -10.76 -8.90
CA HIS A 220 -17.41 -10.84 -8.19
C HIS A 220 -17.32 -12.08 -7.28
N PHE A 221 -18.38 -12.39 -6.53
CA PHE A 221 -18.41 -13.60 -5.69
C PHE A 221 -18.37 -14.90 -6.50
N ASN A 222 -18.99 -14.94 -7.68
CA ASN A 222 -18.85 -16.06 -8.61
C ASN A 222 -17.40 -16.20 -9.10
N THR A 223 -16.75 -15.09 -9.48
CA THR A 223 -15.32 -15.10 -9.83
C THR A 223 -14.44 -15.58 -8.68
N LEU A 224 -14.73 -15.19 -7.43
CA LEU A 224 -14.01 -15.70 -6.26
C LEU A 224 -14.20 -17.21 -6.09
N ARG A 225 -15.41 -17.73 -6.30
CA ARG A 225 -15.70 -19.17 -6.22
C ARG A 225 -14.89 -19.95 -7.24
N GLU A 226 -14.89 -19.51 -8.49
CA GLU A 226 -14.10 -20.12 -9.57
C GLU A 226 -12.60 -20.10 -9.25
N LYS A 227 -12.08 -18.96 -8.78
CA LYS A 227 -10.68 -18.85 -8.35
C LYS A 227 -10.38 -19.79 -7.17
N ALA A 228 -11.30 -19.98 -6.23
CA ALA A 228 -11.11 -20.85 -5.06
C ALA A 228 -10.98 -22.31 -5.48
N GLU A 229 -11.86 -22.76 -6.37
CA GLU A 229 -11.78 -24.10 -6.96
C GLU A 229 -10.49 -24.28 -7.78
N GLY A 230 -10.09 -23.26 -8.52
CA GLY A 230 -8.82 -23.25 -9.25
C GLY A 230 -7.61 -23.43 -8.33
N PHE A 231 -7.58 -22.71 -7.20
CA PHE A 231 -6.50 -22.84 -6.21
C PHE A 231 -6.46 -24.23 -5.58
N LYS A 232 -7.62 -24.81 -5.24
CA LYS A 232 -7.69 -26.17 -4.70
C LYS A 232 -7.11 -27.19 -5.68
N LYS A 233 -7.48 -27.10 -6.96
CA LYS A 233 -6.91 -27.96 -8.02
C LYS A 233 -5.40 -27.77 -8.20
N LEU A 234 -4.89 -26.55 -8.03
CA LEU A 234 -3.46 -26.27 -8.09
C LEU A 234 -2.70 -26.87 -6.91
N GLU A 235 -3.27 -26.79 -5.71
CA GLU A 235 -2.71 -27.39 -4.50
C GLU A 235 -2.65 -28.92 -4.61
N GLU A 236 -3.74 -29.56 -5.06
CA GLU A 236 -3.79 -31.00 -5.30
C GLU A 236 -2.71 -31.44 -6.32
N LYS A 237 -2.54 -30.71 -7.42
CA LYS A 237 -1.47 -30.98 -8.40
C LYS A 237 -0.08 -30.79 -7.80
N ALA A 238 0.12 -29.78 -6.95
CA ALA A 238 1.40 -29.56 -6.29
C ALA A 238 1.75 -30.71 -5.32
N ILE A 239 0.76 -31.22 -4.58
CA ILE A 239 0.93 -32.40 -3.72
C ILE A 239 1.31 -33.62 -4.56
N GLN A 240 0.58 -33.91 -5.64
CA GLN A 240 0.89 -35.03 -6.54
C GLN A 240 2.30 -34.92 -7.13
N LEU A 241 2.73 -33.72 -7.51
CA LEU A 241 4.07 -33.50 -8.02
C LEU A 241 5.14 -33.73 -6.94
N ARG A 242 4.91 -33.24 -5.71
CA ARG A 242 5.80 -33.47 -4.57
C ARG A 242 5.94 -34.95 -4.24
N SER A 243 4.84 -35.71 -4.22
CA SER A 243 4.87 -37.16 -4.00
C SER A 243 5.71 -37.87 -5.05
N LYS A 244 5.55 -37.53 -6.35
CA LYS A 244 6.37 -38.10 -7.43
C LYS A 244 7.85 -37.78 -7.28
N LEU A 245 8.19 -36.54 -6.90
CA LEU A 245 9.58 -36.13 -6.68
C LEU A 245 10.22 -36.87 -5.51
N ILE A 246 9.47 -37.12 -4.43
CA ILE A 246 9.93 -37.91 -3.28
C ILE A 246 10.17 -39.36 -3.70
N GLU A 247 9.24 -39.98 -4.43
CA GLU A 247 9.41 -41.33 -4.95
C GLU A 247 10.64 -41.44 -5.87
N GLU A 248 10.85 -40.48 -6.76
CA GLU A 248 12.02 -40.44 -7.64
C GLU A 248 13.32 -40.29 -6.85
N ALA A 249 13.35 -39.43 -5.82
CA ALA A 249 14.52 -39.25 -4.96
C ALA A 249 14.85 -40.51 -4.15
N LEU A 250 13.82 -41.19 -3.61
CA LEU A 250 13.99 -42.47 -2.91
C LEU A 250 14.49 -43.57 -3.84
N TYR A 251 14.01 -43.60 -5.09
CA TYR A 251 14.47 -44.54 -6.10
C TYR A 251 15.95 -44.31 -6.47
N LYS A 252 16.36 -43.06 -6.73
CA LYS A 252 17.76 -42.72 -6.99
C LYS A 252 18.68 -43.10 -5.83
N ARG A 253 18.28 -42.79 -4.59
CA ARG A 253 19.03 -43.17 -3.39
C ARG A 253 19.15 -44.68 -3.22
N ARG A 254 18.13 -45.45 -3.63
CA ARG A 254 18.20 -46.92 -3.63
C ARG A 254 19.20 -47.45 -4.65
N ILE A 255 19.29 -46.86 -5.84
CA ILE A 255 20.25 -47.26 -6.88
C ILE A 255 21.68 -46.82 -6.53
N GLU A 256 21.84 -45.63 -5.95
CA GLU A 256 23.15 -45.11 -5.54
C GLU A 256 23.64 -45.78 -4.24
N GLY A 257 22.72 -46.24 -3.38
CA GLY A 257 22.99 -46.92 -2.11
C GLY A 257 23.16 -48.44 -2.20
N THR A 258 23.25 -49.03 -3.41
CA THR A 258 23.68 -50.44 -3.57
C THR A 258 25.20 -50.64 -3.49
N GLY A 259 25.91 -49.71 -2.84
CA GLY A 259 27.24 -49.94 -2.30
C GLY A 259 27.21 -49.71 -0.78
N GLU A 260 27.35 -50.80 -0.02
CA GLU A 260 27.66 -50.87 1.42
C GLU A 260 26.50 -50.98 2.44
N GLU A 261 26.36 -52.24 2.88
CA GLU A 261 25.99 -52.81 4.18
C GLU A 261 24.62 -52.52 4.83
N TYR A 262 23.85 -53.61 4.88
CA TYR A 262 22.73 -53.87 5.79
C TYR A 262 23.14 -53.67 7.25
N ILE A 263 22.59 -52.65 7.91
CA ILE A 263 22.48 -52.64 9.38
C ILE A 263 21.10 -53.17 9.75
N HIS A 264 21.10 -54.38 10.27
CA HIS A 264 19.95 -55.01 10.90
C HIS A 264 19.64 -54.25 12.20
N VAL A 265 18.52 -53.51 12.25
CA VAL A 265 17.97 -53.01 13.52
C VAL A 265 16.75 -53.85 13.86
N SER A 266 16.95 -54.78 14.78
CA SER A 266 15.92 -55.60 15.41
C SER A 266 14.88 -54.72 16.10
N THR A 267 13.62 -54.93 15.75
CA THR A 267 12.46 -54.43 16.50
C THR A 267 12.36 -55.16 17.83
N SER A 268 12.57 -54.45 18.94
CA SER A 268 12.00 -54.84 20.24
C SER A 268 10.92 -53.83 20.60
N GLU A 269 9.67 -54.26 20.49
CA GLU A 269 8.55 -53.61 21.16
C GLU A 269 8.72 -53.77 22.68
N GLN A 270 8.84 -52.65 23.39
CA GLN A 270 8.42 -52.58 24.78
C GLN A 270 7.47 -51.40 24.94
N SER A 271 6.22 -51.75 25.18
CA SER A 271 5.17 -50.89 25.71
C SER A 271 5.59 -50.29 27.05
N THR A 272 5.57 -48.96 27.19
CA THR A 272 5.09 -48.32 28.43
C THR A 272 4.41 -46.99 28.10
N SER A 273 3.26 -46.84 28.74
CA SER A 273 2.38 -45.69 28.78
C SER A 273 2.97 -44.51 29.54
N GLY A 274 2.70 -43.30 29.04
CA GLY A 274 2.50 -42.10 29.85
C GLY A 274 3.75 -41.30 30.27
N LEU A 275 3.56 -39.98 30.28
CA LEU A 275 4.43 -38.89 30.77
C LEU A 275 5.41 -38.29 29.74
N GLY A 276 5.22 -36.99 29.47
CA GLY A 276 6.31 -36.15 28.95
C GLY A 276 5.98 -35.10 27.88
N GLU A 277 4.88 -34.36 27.98
CA GLU A 277 4.77 -33.05 27.33
C GLU A 277 5.79 -32.06 27.94
N GLN A 278 7.10 -32.17 27.65
CA GLN A 278 8.06 -31.13 28.02
C GLN A 278 9.49 -31.25 27.44
N GLU A 279 9.72 -31.72 26.21
CA GLU A 279 11.13 -31.78 25.73
C GLU A 279 11.42 -31.58 24.23
N ILE A 280 10.54 -30.89 23.49
CA ILE A 280 10.81 -30.53 22.08
C ILE A 280 11.09 -29.03 21.89
N SER A 281 11.00 -28.21 22.95
CA SER A 281 11.17 -26.75 22.84
C SER A 281 12.62 -26.23 22.96
N SER A 282 13.64 -27.09 23.13
CA SER A 282 15.02 -26.63 23.43
C SER A 282 16.05 -26.81 22.29
N GLN A 283 15.69 -27.41 21.15
CA GLN A 283 16.66 -27.74 20.08
C GLN A 283 16.50 -26.92 18.77
N LEU A 284 15.57 -25.95 18.70
CA LEU A 284 15.37 -25.11 17.50
C LEU A 284 15.63 -23.61 17.73
N LYS A 285 16.43 -23.23 18.74
CA LYS A 285 16.78 -21.83 19.05
C LYS A 285 18.28 -21.50 19.03
N ARG A 286 19.13 -22.34 18.40
CA ARG A 286 20.57 -22.05 18.26
C ARG A 286 21.07 -22.26 16.84
N THR A 287 20.53 -21.51 15.90
CA THR A 287 21.16 -21.24 14.60
C THR A 287 20.39 -20.10 13.94
N GLU A 288 20.74 -18.85 14.26
CA GLU A 288 20.60 -17.64 13.41
C GLU A 288 20.84 -16.36 14.24
N ALA A 289 22.11 -16.04 14.47
CA ALA A 289 22.70 -14.73 14.82
C ALA A 289 24.22 -14.92 14.66
N GLU A 290 25.04 -14.17 13.91
CA GLU A 290 25.07 -12.80 13.40
C GLU A 290 25.86 -12.78 12.05
N PRO A 291 25.77 -11.74 11.20
CA PRO A 291 26.79 -11.47 10.19
C PRO A 291 27.88 -10.53 10.74
N MET A 292 29.14 -11.00 10.73
CA MET A 292 30.32 -10.18 11.02
C MET A 292 30.62 -9.23 9.85
N LEU A 293 30.82 -7.95 10.19
CA LEU A 293 31.44 -6.92 9.38
C LEU A 293 32.90 -7.28 9.07
N VAL A 294 33.30 -7.18 7.81
CA VAL A 294 34.71 -7.18 7.39
C VAL A 294 35.02 -5.78 6.90
N GLU A 295 35.82 -5.06 7.68
CA GLU A 295 36.58 -3.91 7.22
C GLU A 295 37.70 -4.39 6.28
N SER A 296 37.86 -3.72 5.14
CA SER A 296 39.07 -3.83 4.33
C SER A 296 39.54 -2.43 3.98
N GLU A 297 40.59 -2.00 4.68
CA GLU A 297 41.52 -0.97 4.22
C GLU A 297 42.26 -1.48 2.98
N HIS A 298 42.24 -0.70 1.90
CA HIS A 298 43.36 -0.36 0.98
C HIS A 298 42.87 0.63 -0.07
#